data_AF-A0AAW2UU64-F1
#
_entry.id   AF-A0AAW2UU64-F1
#
_cell.length_a   1.000
_cell.length_b   1.000
_cell.length_c   1.000
_cell.angle_alpha   90.00
_cell.angle_beta   90.00
_cell.angle_gamma   90.00
#
_symmetry.space_group_name_H-M   'P 1'
#
loop_
_entity.id
_entity.type
_entity.pdbx_description
1 polymer ?
#
loop_
_entity_poly.entity_id
_entity_poly.type
_entity_poly.pdbx_seq_one_letter_code
_entity_poly.pdbx_strand_id
1 'polypeptide(L)'
;MVVQNAGVKSEPAWFILSGHRLQRKEFQQVIRRLKGRVCRDSHHWSYQATHFIVPDPIRRTEKFFAAAASGSWILKTDYLTASNEAGRLLSEEPYEWHKKCLTEDGAINLEAPRKWRLLRERTGHGAFYGMRIVIYGECIAPPLDTLKRVVKAGDGTILATSPPYTRLFKSRIDFAIISPGMPRVDMWVQEFLRHEVPCVVADYLVEYVCKPGYSLERHVQYNTHAWAKKSLENLINRVEEVIEDPRTPDHSIDDVACNVCGSGDRGDEMIICGAEDGSHGCGAGVHIDCLNPPLEDVPSEDWFCPECSHKGESKTKNRSSKKRGSTSKM
;
A
#
# COMPACT_ATOMS: atom_id res chain seq x y z
N MET A 1 -18.70 -13.99 33.33
CA MET A 1 -18.09 -14.95 32.38
C MET A 1 -17.06 -14.19 31.58
N VAL A 2 -15.79 -14.55 31.76
CA VAL A 2 -14.65 -13.94 31.07
C VAL A 2 -14.73 -14.38 29.61
N VAL A 3 -14.99 -13.44 28.70
CA VAL A 3 -14.81 -13.69 27.27
C VAL A 3 -13.31 -13.73 27.05
N GLN A 4 -12.77 -14.94 26.98
CA GLN A 4 -11.41 -15.18 26.52
C GLN A 4 -11.34 -14.72 25.07
N ASN A 5 -10.66 -13.59 24.83
CA ASN A 5 -10.33 -13.15 23.49
C ASN A 5 -9.41 -14.21 22.87
N ALA A 6 -9.92 -14.91 21.86
CA ALA A 6 -9.14 -15.81 21.02
C ALA A 6 -7.95 -15.02 20.44
N GLY A 7 -6.75 -15.52 20.69
CA GLY A 7 -5.50 -14.84 20.32
C GLY A 7 -5.47 -14.52 18.83
N VAL A 8 -5.59 -13.22 18.52
CA VAL A 8 -5.12 -12.67 17.26
C VAL A 8 -3.65 -13.04 17.18
N LYS A 9 -3.27 -13.90 16.23
CA LYS A 9 -1.87 -14.20 15.96
C LYS A 9 -1.23 -12.89 15.51
N SER A 10 -0.55 -12.18 16.41
CA SER A 10 0.14 -10.94 16.06
C SER A 10 1.17 -11.28 14.98
N GLU A 11 1.14 -10.54 13.87
CA GLU A 11 2.17 -10.68 12.85
C GLU A 11 3.56 -10.52 13.46
N PRO A 12 4.59 -11.22 12.92
CA PRO A 12 5.92 -11.15 13.50
C PRO A 12 6.47 -9.71 13.43
N ALA A 13 6.87 -9.16 14.58
CA ALA A 13 7.51 -7.86 14.65
C ALA A 13 8.91 -7.89 14.03
N TRP A 14 9.09 -7.13 12.94
CA TRP A 14 10.34 -6.99 12.20
C TRP A 14 10.91 -5.60 12.41
N PHE A 15 12.05 -5.55 13.09
CA PHE A 15 12.69 -4.32 13.49
C PHE A 15 13.78 -3.90 12.51
N ILE A 16 13.75 -2.62 12.12
CA ILE A 16 14.84 -1.92 11.45
C ILE A 16 15.33 -0.80 12.36
N LEU A 17 16.64 -0.56 12.37
CA LEU A 17 17.29 0.34 13.32
C LEU A 17 18.03 1.47 12.57
N SER A 18 18.03 2.67 13.17
CA SER A 18 18.92 3.78 12.82
C SER A 18 19.85 4.12 14.00
N GLY A 19 20.80 5.05 13.80
CA GLY A 19 21.76 5.45 14.82
C GLY A 19 23.13 4.76 14.73
N HIS A 20 23.94 4.96 15.76
CA HIS A 20 25.35 4.55 15.81
C HIS A 20 25.52 3.03 15.73
N ARG A 21 26.59 2.54 15.08
CA ARG A 21 26.79 1.10 14.79
C ARG A 21 26.78 0.23 16.04
N LEU A 22 27.41 0.68 17.14
CA LEU A 22 27.48 -0.08 18.39
C LEU A 22 26.10 -0.25 19.03
N GLN A 23 25.37 0.87 19.19
CA GLN A 23 24.00 0.87 19.72
C GLN A 23 23.07 -0.01 18.89
N ARG A 24 23.17 0.04 17.55
CA ARG A 24 22.39 -0.86 16.69
C ARG A 24 22.69 -2.33 16.99
N LYS A 25 23.95 -2.73 17.16
CA LYS A 25 24.29 -4.14 17.50
C LYS A 25 23.70 -4.57 18.85
N GLU A 26 23.77 -3.71 19.86
CA GLU A 26 23.18 -3.98 21.19
C GLU A 26 21.67 -4.17 21.09
N PHE A 27 20.97 -3.26 20.41
CA PHE A 27 19.53 -3.36 20.18
C PHE A 27 19.14 -4.59 19.37
N GLN A 28 19.92 -5.02 18.38
CA GLN A 28 19.67 -6.28 17.68
C GLN A 28 19.73 -7.49 18.61
N GLN A 29 20.65 -7.50 19.58
CA GLN A 29 20.73 -8.57 20.58
C GLN A 29 19.53 -8.54 21.54
N VAL A 30 19.09 -7.34 21.94
CA VAL A 30 17.87 -7.17 22.75
C VAL A 30 16.66 -7.71 22.00
N ILE A 31 16.44 -7.28 20.75
CA ILE A 31 15.30 -7.72 19.94
C ILE A 31 15.26 -9.25 19.80
N ARG A 32 16.41 -9.88 19.52
CA ARG A 32 16.50 -11.36 19.41
C ARG A 32 16.18 -12.06 20.73
N ARG A 33 16.67 -11.53 21.86
CA ARG A 33 16.35 -12.06 23.21
C ARG A 33 14.85 -12.00 23.51
N LEU A 34 14.20 -10.92 23.07
CA LEU A 34 12.76 -10.70 23.21
C LEU A 34 11.92 -11.42 22.13
N LYS A 35 12.52 -12.35 21.37
CA LYS A 35 11.88 -13.11 20.28
C LYS A 35 11.36 -12.26 19.11
N GLY A 36 11.78 -11.01 19.00
CA GLY A 36 11.54 -10.17 17.82
C GLY A 36 12.50 -10.51 16.67
N ARG A 37 12.13 -10.11 15.45
CA ARG A 37 12.95 -10.32 14.25
C ARG A 37 13.67 -9.04 13.86
N VAL A 38 14.87 -9.16 13.32
CA VAL A 38 15.69 -8.03 12.91
C VAL A 38 15.86 -8.08 11.39
N CYS A 39 15.54 -6.99 10.72
CA CYS A 39 15.79 -6.82 9.30
C CYS A 39 17.31 -6.81 9.02
N ARG A 40 17.70 -7.03 7.75
CA ARG A 40 19.12 -6.93 7.36
C ARG A 40 19.70 -5.57 7.76
N ASP A 41 20.89 -5.58 8.33
CA ASP A 41 21.62 -4.35 8.63
C ASP A 41 22.05 -3.68 7.32
N SER A 42 21.27 -2.68 6.91
CA SER A 42 21.42 -1.94 5.67
C SER A 42 21.08 -0.48 5.90
N HIS A 43 21.58 0.42 5.05
CA HIS A 43 21.12 1.82 5.00
C HIS A 43 19.77 1.95 4.29
N HIS A 44 19.37 0.96 3.51
CA HIS A 44 18.12 0.95 2.75
C HIS A 44 16.93 0.45 3.56
N TRP A 45 15.74 0.78 3.09
CA TRP A 45 14.48 0.24 3.59
C TRP A 45 14.34 -1.28 3.35
N SER A 46 13.62 -1.96 4.25
CA SER A 46 13.24 -3.36 4.10
C SER A 46 11.71 -3.47 4.14
N TYR A 47 11.12 -4.06 3.10
CA TYR A 47 9.66 -4.20 3.00
C TYR A 47 9.03 -5.13 4.05
N GLN A 48 9.84 -5.92 4.77
CA GLN A 48 9.36 -6.74 5.89
C GLN A 48 9.28 -5.94 7.19
N ALA A 49 9.90 -4.76 7.27
CA ALA A 49 9.96 -3.98 8.48
C ALA A 49 8.55 -3.52 8.90
N THR A 50 8.20 -3.77 10.16
CA THR A 50 6.97 -3.29 10.80
C THR A 50 7.27 -2.28 11.90
N HIS A 51 8.51 -2.27 12.41
CA HIS A 51 8.96 -1.41 13.49
C HIS A 51 10.30 -0.74 13.12
N PHE A 52 10.34 0.58 13.17
CA PHE A 52 11.54 1.39 12.96
C PHE A 52 11.94 2.08 14.26
N ILE A 53 13.10 1.71 14.80
CA ILE A 53 13.64 2.35 16.02
C ILE A 53 14.55 3.51 15.64
N VAL A 54 14.27 4.68 16.22
CA VAL A 54 14.91 5.94 15.89
C VAL A 54 15.41 6.66 17.15
N PRO A 55 16.71 7.02 17.21
CA PRO A 55 17.25 7.81 18.31
C PRO A 55 16.80 9.28 18.22
N ASP A 56 16.92 9.99 19.34
CA ASP A 56 16.78 11.45 19.39
C ASP A 56 18.12 12.14 19.01
N PRO A 57 18.10 13.21 18.20
CA PRO A 57 16.96 13.75 17.46
C PRO A 57 16.59 12.91 16.23
N ILE A 58 15.30 12.82 15.95
CA ILE A 58 14.77 12.18 14.75
C ILE A 58 15.18 12.98 13.49
N ARG A 59 15.65 12.26 12.46
CA ARG A 59 16.13 12.86 11.20
C ARG A 59 15.44 12.23 10.00
N ARG A 60 15.24 13.05 8.96
CA ARG A 60 14.72 12.60 7.67
C ARG A 60 15.76 11.76 6.94
N THR A 61 15.59 10.44 7.01
CA THR A 61 16.39 9.44 6.30
C THR A 61 15.51 8.64 5.36
N GLU A 62 16.09 7.87 4.44
CA GLU A 62 15.31 6.92 3.61
C GLU A 62 14.45 5.99 4.47
N LYS A 63 15.00 5.48 5.58
CA LYS A 63 14.26 4.60 6.50
C LYS A 63 13.07 5.32 7.15
N PHE A 64 13.25 6.58 7.57
CA PHE A 64 12.14 7.37 8.10
C PHE A 64 11.07 7.59 7.03
N PHE A 65 11.48 8.03 5.84
CA PHE A 65 10.56 8.32 4.75
C PHE A 65 9.76 7.08 4.34
N ALA A 66 10.41 5.92 4.22
CA ALA A 66 9.74 4.65 3.91
C ALA A 66 8.91 4.10 5.08
N ALA A 67 9.38 4.22 6.33
CA ALA A 67 8.61 3.80 7.50
C ALA A 67 7.31 4.61 7.65
N ALA A 68 7.40 5.92 7.46
CA ALA A 68 6.24 6.81 7.49
C ALA A 68 5.31 6.51 6.31
N ALA A 69 5.84 6.40 5.09
CA ALA A 69 5.02 6.09 3.91
C ALA A 69 4.31 4.72 4.05
N SER A 70 4.96 3.73 4.63
CA SER A 70 4.37 2.40 4.87
C SER A 70 3.46 2.33 6.08
N GLY A 71 3.28 3.39 6.87
CA GLY A 71 2.50 3.32 8.11
C GLY A 71 3.07 2.35 9.16
N SER A 72 4.38 2.12 9.15
CA SER A 72 5.07 1.30 10.16
C SER A 72 5.16 2.01 11.51
N TRP A 73 5.32 1.27 12.61
CA TRP A 73 5.63 1.86 13.90
C TRP A 73 6.98 2.59 13.86
N ILE A 74 7.00 3.88 14.19
CA ILE A 74 8.24 4.65 14.33
C ILE A 74 8.43 4.97 15.81
N LEU A 75 9.33 4.25 16.46
CA LEU A 75 9.47 4.24 17.91
C LEU A 75 10.79 4.86 18.36
N LYS A 76 10.75 5.43 19.57
CA LYS A 76 11.92 5.90 20.31
C LYS A 76 12.77 4.71 20.79
N THR A 77 14.03 4.97 21.11
CA THR A 77 14.98 3.93 21.56
C THR A 77 14.66 3.35 22.94
N ASP A 78 13.98 4.12 23.79
CA ASP A 78 13.52 3.70 25.13
C ASP A 78 12.51 2.55 25.08
N TYR A 79 11.80 2.35 23.96
CA TYR A 79 10.97 1.16 23.71
C TYR A 79 11.75 -0.14 23.95
N LEU A 80 12.95 -0.25 23.38
CA LEU A 80 13.77 -1.45 23.49
C LEU A 80 14.36 -1.59 24.89
N THR A 81 14.75 -0.48 25.52
CA THR A 81 15.24 -0.49 26.90
C THR A 81 14.17 -0.98 27.87
N ALA A 82 12.97 -0.39 27.81
CA ALA A 82 11.85 -0.78 28.67
C ALA A 82 11.35 -2.21 28.38
N SER A 83 11.32 -2.62 27.10
CA SER A 83 10.97 -4.00 26.73
C SER A 83 12.00 -5.02 27.22
N ASN A 84 13.29 -4.64 27.23
CA ASN A 84 14.35 -5.50 27.76
C ASN A 84 14.20 -5.68 29.28
N GLU A 85 13.92 -4.61 30.02
CA GLU A 85 13.67 -4.64 31.46
C GLU A 85 12.42 -5.47 31.79
N ALA A 86 11.36 -5.37 30.99
CA ALA A 86 10.14 -6.14 31.15
C ALA A 86 10.26 -7.61 30.70
N GLY A 87 11.36 -8.00 30.04
CA GLY A 87 11.57 -9.35 29.49
C GLY A 87 10.63 -9.72 28.34
N ARG A 88 9.89 -8.75 27.78
CA ARG A 88 8.96 -8.93 26.65
C ARG A 88 8.81 -7.63 25.87
N LEU A 89 8.43 -7.74 24.60
CA LEU A 89 8.02 -6.57 23.82
C LEU A 89 6.79 -5.92 24.46
N LEU A 90 6.89 -4.62 24.75
CA LEU A 90 5.80 -3.81 25.30
C LEU A 90 4.89 -3.29 24.19
N SER A 91 3.76 -2.69 24.59
CA SER A 91 2.91 -1.93 23.67
C SER A 91 3.69 -0.75 23.09
N GLU A 92 3.54 -0.53 21.80
CA GLU A 92 4.31 0.40 20.98
C GLU A 92 3.87 1.86 21.17
N GLU A 93 2.56 2.09 21.33
CA GLU A 93 1.93 3.42 21.32
C GLU A 93 2.56 4.45 22.29
N PRO A 94 2.93 4.10 23.55
CA PRO A 94 3.58 5.04 24.47
C PRO A 94 4.96 5.51 24.00
N TYR A 95 5.63 4.71 23.15
CA TYR A 95 6.99 4.95 22.69
C TYR A 95 7.05 5.48 21.25
N GLU A 96 5.89 5.68 20.61
CA GLU A 96 5.81 6.23 19.27
C GLU A 96 6.33 7.66 19.23
N TRP A 97 7.02 8.00 18.15
CA TRP A 97 7.36 9.38 17.82
C TRP A 97 6.07 10.14 17.49
N HIS A 98 5.59 10.93 18.46
CA HIS A 98 4.41 11.75 18.30
C HIS A 98 4.51 13.05 19.10
N LYS A 99 4.37 14.19 18.41
CA LYS A 99 4.25 15.54 19.01
C LYS A 99 3.63 16.50 18.00
N LYS A 100 2.86 17.49 18.46
CA LYS A 100 2.28 18.55 17.62
C LYS A 100 3.29 19.65 17.27
N CYS A 101 4.41 19.28 16.64
CA CYS A 101 5.40 20.25 16.17
C CYS A 101 6.26 19.70 15.04
N LEU A 102 6.97 20.60 14.36
CA LEU A 102 8.06 20.24 13.48
C LEU A 102 9.31 19.86 14.28
N THR A 103 10.22 19.12 13.65
CA THR A 103 11.61 19.01 14.08
C THR A 103 12.34 20.35 13.99
N GLU A 104 13.46 20.49 14.71
CA GLU A 104 14.24 21.73 14.73
C GLU A 104 14.72 22.17 13.34
N ASP A 105 15.04 21.21 12.46
CA ASP A 105 15.42 21.45 11.06
C ASP A 105 14.21 21.72 10.14
N GLY A 106 12.99 21.68 10.68
CA GLY A 106 11.75 21.86 9.96
C GLY A 106 11.47 20.77 8.93
N ALA A 107 12.20 19.65 8.92
CA ALA A 107 12.10 18.62 7.88
C ALA A 107 10.94 17.63 8.10
N ILE A 108 10.51 17.41 9.34
CA ILE A 108 9.50 16.42 9.72
C ILE A 108 8.45 17.07 10.61
N ASN A 109 7.17 16.86 10.33
CA ASN A 109 6.09 17.01 11.29
C ASN A 109 6.00 15.73 12.15
N LEU A 110 6.15 15.87 13.47
CA LEU A 110 6.11 14.73 14.39
C LEU A 110 4.73 14.11 14.54
N GLU A 111 3.69 14.64 13.92
CA GLU A 111 2.40 13.96 13.74
C GLU A 111 2.40 12.94 12.59
N ALA A 112 3.36 13.04 11.66
CA ALA A 112 3.43 12.19 10.47
C ALA A 112 3.47 10.69 10.77
N PRO A 113 4.30 10.18 11.70
CA PRO A 113 4.36 8.75 12.00
C PRO A 113 2.99 8.18 12.37
N ARG A 114 2.32 8.83 13.34
CA ARG A 114 1.02 8.40 13.85
C ARG A 114 -0.08 8.53 12.80
N LYS A 115 -0.07 9.60 12.00
CA LYS A 115 -1.06 9.80 10.92
C LYS A 115 -1.07 8.60 9.97
N TRP A 116 0.09 8.25 9.41
CA TRP A 116 0.17 7.20 8.40
C TRP A 116 0.00 5.79 8.99
N ARG A 117 0.45 5.57 10.23
CA ARG A 117 0.21 4.32 10.95
C ARG A 117 -1.28 4.09 11.20
N LEU A 118 -2.00 5.12 11.65
CA LEU A 118 -3.47 5.05 11.80
C LEU A 118 -4.18 4.84 10.47
N LEU A 119 -3.68 5.44 9.39
CA LEU A 119 -4.23 5.19 8.06
C LEU A 119 -4.14 3.71 7.71
N ARG A 120 -2.93 3.13 7.80
CA ARG A 120 -2.70 1.72 7.50
C ARG A 120 -3.48 0.77 8.40
N GLU A 121 -3.64 1.09 9.68
CA GLU A 121 -4.46 0.29 10.60
C GLU A 121 -5.94 0.27 10.17
N ARG A 122 -6.43 1.37 9.60
CA ARG A 122 -7.84 1.49 9.17
C ARG A 122 -8.09 0.91 7.78
N THR A 123 -7.18 1.13 6.84
CA THR A 123 -7.39 0.79 5.42
C THR A 123 -6.57 -0.41 4.94
N GLY A 124 -5.57 -0.84 5.69
CA GLY A 124 -4.58 -1.81 5.24
C GLY A 124 -3.49 -1.22 4.32
N HIS A 125 -3.59 0.05 3.94
CA HIS A 125 -2.77 0.65 2.89
C HIS A 125 -1.83 1.76 3.37
N GLY A 126 -0.74 1.96 2.64
CA GLY A 126 0.26 3.02 2.84
C GLY A 126 -0.17 4.39 2.31
N ALA A 127 0.74 5.36 2.50
CA ALA A 127 0.51 6.77 2.19
C ALA A 127 0.27 7.06 0.70
N PHE A 128 0.86 6.26 -0.19
CA PHE A 128 0.79 6.44 -1.64
C PHE A 128 -0.20 5.49 -2.32
N TYR A 129 -1.10 4.87 -1.54
CA TYR A 129 -2.07 3.92 -2.08
C TYR A 129 -2.87 4.48 -3.25
N GLY A 130 -2.85 3.78 -4.38
CA GLY A 130 -3.54 4.20 -5.61
C GLY A 130 -2.86 5.33 -6.38
N MET A 131 -1.73 5.86 -5.91
CA MET A 131 -0.96 6.91 -6.60
C MET A 131 -0.15 6.32 -7.76
N ARG A 132 -0.33 6.84 -8.97
CA ARG A 132 0.39 6.42 -10.17
C ARG A 132 1.29 7.55 -10.66
N ILE A 133 2.59 7.34 -10.65
CA ILE A 133 3.57 8.38 -11.00
C ILE A 133 4.49 7.96 -12.15
N VAL A 134 4.95 8.95 -12.90
CA VAL A 134 6.06 8.82 -13.86
C VAL A 134 7.23 9.65 -13.36
N ILE A 135 8.45 9.21 -13.61
CA ILE A 135 9.67 9.96 -13.26
C ILE A 135 10.41 10.31 -14.55
N TYR A 136 10.74 11.58 -14.71
CA TYR A 136 11.47 12.11 -15.86
C TYR A 136 12.62 13.03 -15.44
N GLY A 137 13.82 12.72 -15.92
CA GLY A 137 15.06 13.40 -15.58
C GLY A 137 15.76 12.80 -14.35
N GLU A 138 16.78 13.52 -13.86
CA GLU A 138 17.60 13.06 -12.75
C GLU A 138 16.95 13.34 -11.39
N CYS A 139 16.96 12.33 -10.52
CA CYS A 139 16.56 12.45 -9.12
C CYS A 139 17.81 12.36 -8.25
N ILE A 140 18.24 13.49 -7.69
CA ILE A 140 19.48 13.57 -6.88
C ILE A 140 19.15 13.47 -5.39
N ALA A 141 18.16 14.23 -4.92
CA ALA A 141 17.79 14.30 -3.52
C ALA A 141 16.25 14.32 -3.36
N PRO A 142 15.60 13.17 -3.06
CA PRO A 142 16.17 11.82 -2.92
C PRO A 142 16.61 11.17 -4.25
N PRO A 143 17.58 10.22 -4.23
CA PRO A 143 17.93 9.42 -5.39
C PRO A 143 16.77 8.60 -5.96
N LEU A 144 16.80 8.28 -7.26
CA LEU A 144 15.77 7.48 -7.93
C LEU A 144 15.47 6.15 -7.22
N ASP A 145 16.50 5.44 -6.78
CA ASP A 145 16.33 4.16 -6.08
C ASP A 145 15.67 4.31 -4.70
N THR A 146 15.91 5.44 -4.02
CA THR A 146 15.22 5.78 -2.77
C THR A 146 13.74 6.05 -3.05
N LEU A 147 13.41 6.81 -4.10
CA LEU A 147 12.02 7.02 -4.51
C LEU A 147 11.32 5.71 -4.86
N LYS A 148 11.94 4.84 -5.65
CA LYS A 148 11.40 3.50 -5.98
C LYS A 148 11.05 2.70 -4.73
N ARG A 149 11.95 2.67 -3.75
CA ARG A 149 11.72 1.93 -2.51
C ARG A 149 10.62 2.54 -1.65
N VAL A 150 10.59 3.86 -1.52
CA VAL A 150 9.64 4.55 -0.66
C VAL A 150 8.22 4.55 -1.26
N VAL A 151 8.10 4.83 -2.55
CA VAL A 151 6.80 4.79 -3.26
C VAL A 151 6.21 3.39 -3.17
N LYS A 152 7.01 2.35 -3.43
CA LYS A 152 6.59 0.96 -3.25
C LYS A 152 6.23 0.62 -1.80
N ALA A 153 6.99 1.14 -0.83
CA ALA A 153 6.70 0.89 0.59
C ALA A 153 5.39 1.53 1.06
N GLY A 154 4.96 2.62 0.43
CA GLY A 154 3.68 3.27 0.69
C GLY A 154 2.57 2.86 -0.27
N ASP A 155 2.69 1.75 -0.99
CA ASP A 155 1.68 1.21 -1.93
C ASP A 155 1.38 2.10 -3.15
N GLY A 156 2.34 2.93 -3.56
CA GLY A 156 2.30 3.68 -4.82
C GLY A 156 2.93 2.93 -5.98
N THR A 157 2.58 3.35 -7.20
CA THR A 157 3.04 2.74 -8.45
C THR A 157 3.86 3.71 -9.28
N ILE A 158 5.08 3.32 -9.64
CA ILE A 158 5.90 4.04 -10.62
C ILE A 158 5.71 3.36 -11.98
N LEU A 159 5.04 4.05 -12.91
CA LEU A 159 4.70 3.53 -14.23
C LEU A 159 5.92 3.47 -15.16
N ALA A 160 6.77 4.48 -15.11
CA ALA A 160 8.02 4.53 -15.85
C ALA A 160 9.01 5.52 -15.25
N THR A 161 10.30 5.27 -15.49
CA THR A 161 11.41 6.15 -15.05
C THR A 161 12.24 6.71 -16.20
N SER A 162 11.86 6.39 -17.43
CA SER A 162 12.52 6.89 -18.64
C SER A 162 11.53 6.87 -19.80
N PRO A 163 11.66 7.78 -20.78
CA PRO A 163 10.82 7.76 -21.96
C PRO A 163 11.10 6.56 -22.88
N PRO A 164 10.23 6.28 -23.86
CA PRO A 164 9.02 7.03 -24.24
C PRO A 164 7.81 6.75 -23.34
N TYR A 165 7.07 7.79 -22.97
CA TYR A 165 5.86 7.67 -22.13
C TYR A 165 4.55 7.59 -22.92
N THR A 166 4.60 7.58 -24.25
CA THR A 166 3.43 7.69 -25.14
C THR A 166 2.31 6.69 -24.84
N ARG A 167 2.65 5.45 -24.49
CA ARG A 167 1.65 4.42 -24.15
C ARG A 167 0.97 4.65 -22.81
N LEU A 168 1.63 5.36 -21.89
CA LEU A 168 1.14 5.57 -20.54
C LEU A 168 0.03 6.62 -20.47
N PHE A 169 -0.05 7.53 -21.43
CA PHE A 169 -1.13 8.53 -21.49
C PHE A 169 -2.51 7.93 -21.79
N LYS A 170 -2.58 6.65 -22.18
CA LYS A 170 -3.83 5.88 -22.22
C LYS A 170 -4.34 5.48 -20.83
N SER A 171 -3.44 5.50 -19.84
CA SER A 171 -3.71 5.14 -18.46
C SER A 171 -3.65 6.37 -17.55
N ARG A 172 -4.21 6.28 -16.35
CA ARG A 172 -4.14 7.35 -15.35
C ARG A 172 -2.70 7.60 -14.90
N ILE A 173 -2.26 8.85 -14.96
CA ILE A 173 -1.03 9.36 -14.36
C ILE A 173 -1.43 10.49 -13.40
N ASP A 174 -1.21 10.29 -12.10
CA ASP A 174 -1.56 11.29 -11.08
C ASP A 174 -0.47 12.37 -10.97
N PHE A 175 0.82 12.00 -11.11
CA PHE A 175 1.92 12.97 -11.06
C PHE A 175 3.09 12.59 -11.97
N ALA A 176 3.69 13.59 -12.61
CA ALA A 176 5.00 13.50 -13.25
C ALA A 176 6.07 14.13 -12.35
N ILE A 177 6.99 13.32 -11.85
CA ILE A 177 8.14 13.78 -11.05
C ILE A 177 9.24 14.24 -12.01
N ILE A 178 9.49 15.55 -12.04
CA ILE A 178 10.41 16.20 -12.96
C ILE A 178 11.67 16.63 -12.23
N SER A 179 12.83 16.46 -12.89
CA SER A 179 14.09 17.03 -12.42
C SER A 179 13.98 18.55 -12.20
N PRO A 180 14.48 19.08 -11.06
CA PRO A 180 14.54 20.52 -10.85
C PRO A 180 15.27 21.24 -11.99
N GLY A 181 14.77 22.41 -12.38
CA GLY A 181 15.36 23.25 -13.42
C GLY A 181 15.12 22.81 -14.87
N MET A 182 14.37 21.73 -15.09
CA MET A 182 14.06 21.27 -16.44
C MET A 182 13.22 22.32 -17.21
N PRO A 183 13.61 22.69 -18.46
CA PRO A 183 12.91 23.73 -19.20
C PRO A 183 11.46 23.35 -19.53
N ARG A 184 10.55 24.32 -19.47
CA ARG A 184 9.15 24.10 -19.88
C ARG A 184 9.04 23.62 -21.34
N VAL A 185 9.96 24.04 -22.21
CA VAL A 185 10.00 23.69 -23.64
C VAL A 185 10.53 22.29 -23.92
N ASP A 186 10.96 21.55 -22.90
CA ASP A 186 11.36 20.15 -23.05
C ASP A 186 10.20 19.32 -23.64
N MET A 187 10.54 18.42 -24.57
CA MET A 187 9.58 17.63 -25.33
C MET A 187 8.62 16.83 -24.43
N TRP A 188 9.13 16.16 -23.40
CA TRP A 188 8.28 15.36 -22.51
C TRP A 188 7.53 16.21 -21.52
N VAL A 189 8.10 17.33 -21.07
CA VAL A 189 7.37 18.31 -20.26
C VAL A 189 6.16 18.85 -21.04
N GLN A 190 6.34 19.26 -22.29
CA GLN A 190 5.23 19.69 -23.15
C GLN A 190 4.17 18.61 -23.31
N GLU A 191 4.58 17.35 -23.44
CA GLU A 191 3.65 16.23 -23.58
C GLU A 191 2.84 15.97 -22.28
N PHE A 192 3.47 16.06 -21.10
CA PHE A 192 2.75 16.01 -19.82
C PHE A 192 1.74 17.15 -19.71
N LEU A 193 2.11 18.37 -20.10
CA LEU A 193 1.21 19.53 -20.08
C LEU A 193 0.04 19.36 -21.04
N ARG A 194 0.28 18.80 -22.24
CA ARG A 194 -0.76 18.53 -23.24
C ARG A 194 -1.81 17.54 -22.74
N HIS A 195 -1.42 16.63 -21.86
CA HIS A 195 -2.27 15.64 -21.22
C HIS A 195 -2.75 16.03 -19.81
N GLU A 196 -2.56 17.30 -19.41
CA GLU A 196 -2.94 17.81 -18.09
C GLU A 196 -2.35 17.03 -16.90
N VAL A 197 -1.19 16.38 -17.11
CA VAL A 197 -0.49 15.65 -16.04
C VAL A 197 0.21 16.68 -15.15
N PRO A 198 -0.02 16.66 -13.82
CA PRO A 198 0.66 17.56 -12.91
C PRO A 198 2.16 17.29 -12.87
N CYS A 199 2.96 18.33 -13.05
CA CYS A 199 4.42 18.23 -12.98
C CYS A 199 4.88 18.73 -11.61
N VAL A 200 5.61 17.90 -10.86
CA VAL A 200 6.09 18.23 -9.51
C VAL A 200 7.54 17.77 -9.36
N VAL A 201 8.29 18.35 -8.41
CA VAL A 201 9.62 17.85 -8.04
C VAL A 201 9.52 16.73 -6.99
N ALA A 202 10.59 15.94 -6.82
CA ALA A 202 10.62 14.81 -5.88
C ALA A 202 10.29 15.20 -4.43
N ASP A 203 10.59 16.43 -4.02
CA ASP A 203 10.26 16.96 -2.69
C ASP A 203 8.75 17.02 -2.42
N TYR A 204 7.90 17.04 -3.45
CA TYR A 204 6.45 16.93 -3.30
C TYR A 204 6.07 15.65 -2.54
N LEU A 205 6.62 14.50 -2.95
CA LEU A 205 6.35 13.20 -2.32
C LEU A 205 6.95 13.14 -0.90
N VAL A 206 8.12 13.74 -0.71
CA VAL A 206 8.79 13.82 0.59
C VAL A 206 7.93 14.58 1.58
N GLU A 207 7.47 15.78 1.21
CA GLU A 207 6.70 16.63 2.12
C GLU A 207 5.28 16.14 2.31
N TYR A 208 4.67 15.51 1.30
CA TYR A 208 3.39 14.84 1.44
C TYR A 208 3.41 13.84 2.61
N VAL A 209 4.46 13.02 2.70
CA VAL A 209 4.60 12.03 3.79
C VAL A 209 5.15 12.65 5.07
N CYS A 210 6.21 13.46 5.00
CA CYS A 210 6.95 13.90 6.18
C CYS A 210 6.31 15.13 6.86
N LYS A 211 5.47 15.88 6.15
CA LYS A 211 4.81 17.10 6.63
C LYS A 211 3.32 17.11 6.23
N PRO A 212 2.55 16.09 6.66
CA PRO A 212 1.13 16.08 6.35
C PRO A 212 0.44 17.34 6.88
N GLY A 213 -0.47 17.89 6.07
CA GLY A 213 -1.21 19.11 6.38
C GLY A 213 -0.50 20.41 5.98
N TYR A 214 0.74 20.35 5.52
CA TYR A 214 1.45 21.52 4.97
C TYR A 214 1.22 21.66 3.46
N SER A 215 1.31 22.90 2.96
CA SER A 215 1.15 23.18 1.53
C SER A 215 2.28 22.55 0.70
N LEU A 216 1.91 21.91 -0.40
CA LEU A 216 2.81 21.31 -1.38
C LEU A 216 3.00 22.19 -2.64
N GLU A 217 2.34 23.34 -2.71
CA GLU A 217 2.29 24.19 -3.91
C GLU A 217 3.67 24.59 -4.40
N ARG A 218 4.61 24.86 -3.49
CA ARG A 218 6.00 25.22 -3.82
C ARG A 218 6.76 24.18 -4.63
N HIS A 219 6.30 22.93 -4.64
CA HIS A 219 6.94 21.83 -5.37
C HIS A 219 6.31 21.59 -6.74
N VAL A 220 5.21 22.28 -7.06
CA VAL A 220 4.50 22.16 -8.33
C VAL A 220 5.18 23.03 -9.39
N GLN A 221 5.34 22.46 -10.58
CA GLN A 221 6.06 23.08 -11.70
C GLN A 221 5.08 23.50 -12.81
N TYR A 222 5.53 24.45 -13.63
CA TYR A 222 4.89 24.88 -14.88
C TYR A 222 3.43 25.36 -14.75
N ASN A 223 3.06 25.89 -13.58
CA ASN A 223 1.71 26.36 -13.25
C ASN A 223 0.64 25.24 -13.25
N THR A 224 1.03 24.00 -12.96
CA THR A 224 0.11 22.84 -12.92
C THR A 224 -0.62 22.67 -11.57
N HIS A 225 -0.71 23.74 -10.75
CA HIS A 225 -1.25 23.71 -9.38
C HIS A 225 -2.68 23.14 -9.29
N ALA A 226 -3.57 23.56 -10.20
CA ALA A 226 -4.95 23.09 -10.21
C ALA A 226 -5.04 21.57 -10.47
N TRP A 227 -4.22 21.06 -11.39
CA TRP A 227 -4.15 19.64 -11.71
C TRP A 227 -3.54 18.84 -10.55
N ALA A 228 -2.51 19.37 -9.90
CA ALA A 228 -1.89 18.74 -8.73
C ALA A 228 -2.88 18.64 -7.56
N LYS A 229 -3.64 19.71 -7.29
CA LYS A 229 -4.69 19.73 -6.27
C LYS A 229 -5.78 18.69 -6.58
N LYS A 230 -6.29 18.68 -7.82
CA LYS A 230 -7.29 17.71 -8.28
C LYS A 230 -6.81 16.25 -8.12
N SER A 231 -5.56 15.98 -8.50
CA SER A 231 -4.98 14.62 -8.39
C SER A 231 -4.81 14.19 -6.94
N LEU A 232 -4.46 15.11 -6.04
CA LEU A 232 -4.37 14.85 -4.61
C LEU A 232 -5.76 14.62 -3.97
N GLU A 233 -6.76 15.42 -4.34
CA GLU A 233 -8.15 15.25 -3.88
C GLU A 233 -8.69 13.88 -4.31
N ASN A 234 -8.48 13.49 -5.57
CA ASN A 234 -8.87 12.16 -6.06
C ASN A 234 -8.20 11.03 -5.29
N LEU A 235 -6.94 11.19 -4.87
CA LEU A 235 -6.24 10.20 -4.06
C LEU A 235 -6.86 10.08 -2.66
N ILE A 236 -7.19 11.21 -2.04
CA ILE A 236 -7.81 11.25 -0.71
C ILE A 236 -9.19 10.59 -0.77
N ASN A 237 -10.01 10.91 -1.78
CA ASN A 237 -11.34 10.32 -1.93
C ASN A 237 -11.28 8.80 -2.06
N ARG A 238 -10.36 8.24 -2.84
CA ARG A 238 -10.16 6.78 -2.94
C ARG A 238 -9.84 6.14 -1.60
N VAL A 239 -9.04 6.83 -0.79
CA VAL A 239 -8.69 6.36 0.55
C VAL A 239 -9.89 6.43 1.48
N GLU A 240 -10.74 7.46 1.37
CA GLU A 240 -11.98 7.60 2.13
C GLU A 240 -13.01 6.53 1.74
N GLU A 241 -13.17 6.23 0.45
CA GLU A 241 -14.02 5.14 -0.05
C GLU A 241 -13.67 3.78 0.58
N VAL A 242 -12.37 3.47 0.71
CA VAL A 242 -11.91 2.23 1.39
C VAL A 242 -12.25 2.22 2.88
N ILE A 243 -12.30 3.39 3.54
CA ILE A 243 -12.67 3.49 4.96
C ILE A 243 -14.18 3.24 5.15
N GLU A 244 -15.00 3.72 4.22
CA GLU A 244 -16.45 3.60 4.29
C GLU A 244 -16.96 2.18 3.97
N ASP A 245 -16.26 1.44 3.09
CA ASP A 245 -16.55 0.03 2.81
C ASP A 245 -15.33 -0.91 3.00
N PRO A 246 -15.08 -1.40 4.22
CA PRO A 246 -13.95 -2.30 4.51
C PRO A 246 -14.13 -3.74 3.98
N ARG A 247 -15.25 -4.09 3.34
CA ARG A 247 -15.61 -5.49 3.06
C ARG A 247 -15.22 -6.00 1.68
N THR A 248 -14.69 -5.15 0.81
CA THR A 248 -14.09 -5.58 -0.44
C THR A 248 -12.57 -5.58 -0.28
N PRO A 249 -11.88 -6.74 -0.28
CA PRO A 249 -10.50 -6.74 -0.74
C PRO A 249 -10.52 -6.05 -2.11
N ASP A 250 -9.71 -5.01 -2.29
CA ASP A 250 -9.50 -4.40 -3.60
C ASP A 250 -8.88 -5.46 -4.53
N HIS A 251 -9.73 -6.32 -5.09
CA HIS A 251 -9.52 -6.81 -6.42
C HIS A 251 -9.76 -5.59 -7.28
N SER A 252 -8.72 -4.82 -7.55
CA SER A 252 -8.72 -3.84 -8.62
C SER A 252 -9.26 -4.57 -9.85
N ILE A 253 -10.52 -4.36 -10.17
CA ILE A 253 -11.16 -4.93 -11.37
C ILE A 253 -10.35 -4.48 -12.61
N ASP A 254 -9.62 -3.38 -12.48
CA ASP A 254 -8.67 -2.82 -13.44
C ASP A 254 -7.33 -3.57 -13.61
N ASP A 255 -6.98 -4.55 -12.75
CA ASP A 255 -5.75 -5.37 -12.92
C ASP A 255 -6.03 -6.85 -13.22
N VAL A 256 -7.30 -7.23 -13.41
CA VAL A 256 -7.65 -8.60 -13.79
C VAL A 256 -7.32 -8.82 -15.27
N ALA A 257 -6.21 -9.49 -15.55
CA ALA A 257 -5.87 -9.92 -16.89
C ALA A 257 -6.69 -11.16 -17.30
N CYS A 258 -7.09 -11.24 -18.56
CA CYS A 258 -7.76 -12.40 -19.12
C CYS A 258 -6.85 -13.64 -19.01
N ASN A 259 -7.33 -14.71 -18.38
CA ASN A 259 -6.54 -15.94 -18.19
C ASN A 259 -6.21 -16.68 -19.49
N VAL A 260 -6.86 -16.34 -20.60
CA VAL A 260 -6.65 -16.98 -21.90
C VAL A 260 -5.65 -16.20 -22.75
N CYS A 261 -5.86 -14.89 -22.93
CA CYS A 261 -5.00 -14.06 -23.79
C CYS A 261 -3.93 -13.28 -23.02
N GLY A 262 -4.04 -13.18 -21.69
CA GLY A 262 -3.12 -12.45 -20.81
C GLY A 262 -3.27 -10.93 -20.87
N SER A 263 -4.24 -10.38 -21.60
CA SER A 263 -4.48 -8.94 -21.71
C SER A 263 -5.47 -8.44 -20.65
N GLY A 264 -5.22 -7.24 -20.11
CA GLY A 264 -6.16 -6.48 -19.26
C GLY A 264 -6.96 -5.41 -20.01
N ASP A 265 -6.82 -5.31 -21.33
CA ASP A 265 -7.63 -4.41 -22.15
C ASP A 265 -9.07 -4.96 -22.32
N ARG A 266 -10.05 -4.15 -22.76
CA ARG A 266 -11.47 -4.53 -22.97
C ARG A 266 -12.17 -5.09 -21.71
N GLY A 267 -12.08 -4.35 -20.60
CA GLY A 267 -12.71 -4.75 -19.34
C GLY A 267 -14.24 -4.81 -19.40
N ASP A 268 -14.86 -4.04 -20.29
CA ASP A 268 -16.30 -4.03 -20.58
C ASP A 268 -16.79 -5.32 -21.28
N GLU A 269 -15.88 -6.06 -21.92
CA GLU A 269 -16.14 -7.36 -22.55
C GLU A 269 -15.58 -8.52 -21.71
N MET A 270 -15.25 -8.27 -20.44
CA MET A 270 -14.62 -9.25 -19.55
C MET A 270 -15.58 -9.73 -18.47
N ILE A 271 -15.64 -11.04 -18.29
CA ILE A 271 -16.41 -11.69 -17.23
C ILE A 271 -15.48 -12.20 -16.13
N ILE A 272 -15.89 -12.04 -14.88
CA ILE A 272 -15.13 -12.47 -13.71
C ILE A 272 -15.85 -13.63 -13.03
N CYS A 273 -15.12 -14.69 -12.69
CA CYS A 273 -15.67 -15.81 -11.96
C CYS A 273 -15.98 -15.44 -10.50
N GLY A 274 -17.24 -15.19 -10.19
CA GLY A 274 -17.73 -15.04 -8.83
C GLY A 274 -19.20 -14.65 -8.74
N ALA A 275 -19.72 -14.78 -7.51
CA ALA A 275 -21.01 -14.23 -7.13
C ALA A 275 -20.88 -12.73 -6.86
N GLU A 276 -21.91 -11.95 -7.19
CA GLU A 276 -21.98 -10.51 -6.91
C GLU A 276 -21.77 -10.17 -5.42
N ASP A 277 -22.16 -11.09 -4.52
CA ASP A 277 -21.99 -10.94 -3.07
C ASP A 277 -20.58 -11.33 -2.57
N GLY A 278 -19.68 -11.76 -3.46
CA GLY A 278 -18.33 -12.20 -3.14
C GLY A 278 -18.25 -13.50 -2.34
N SER A 279 -19.37 -14.22 -2.17
CA SER A 279 -19.42 -15.42 -1.32
C SER A 279 -18.71 -16.63 -1.95
N HIS A 280 -18.70 -16.74 -3.28
CA HIS A 280 -18.16 -17.86 -4.04
C HIS A 280 -17.57 -17.38 -5.37
N GLY A 281 -16.46 -17.99 -5.81
CA GLY A 281 -15.75 -17.58 -7.03
C GLY A 281 -14.25 -17.76 -6.90
N CYS A 282 -13.52 -17.69 -8.01
CA CYS A 282 -12.05 -17.65 -7.99
C CYS A 282 -11.47 -16.29 -8.40
N GLY A 283 -12.31 -15.34 -8.82
CA GLY A 283 -11.88 -13.99 -9.25
C GLY A 283 -11.15 -13.98 -10.59
N ALA A 284 -11.14 -15.10 -11.33
CA ALA A 284 -10.52 -15.18 -12.64
C ALA A 284 -11.32 -14.38 -13.69
N GLY A 285 -10.66 -13.44 -14.39
CA GLY A 285 -11.23 -12.74 -15.54
C GLY A 285 -10.97 -13.47 -16.86
N VAL A 286 -11.95 -13.46 -17.75
CA VAL A 286 -11.85 -13.98 -19.11
C VAL A 286 -12.67 -13.09 -20.04
N HIS A 287 -12.17 -12.74 -21.22
CA HIS A 287 -13.01 -12.05 -22.20
C HIS A 287 -14.12 -12.97 -22.72
N ILE A 288 -15.29 -12.42 -23.02
CA ILE A 288 -16.42 -13.19 -23.57
C ILE A 288 -16.07 -13.94 -24.86
N ASP A 289 -15.16 -13.38 -25.67
CA ASP A 289 -14.66 -13.98 -26.91
C ASP A 289 -13.55 -15.02 -26.71
N CYS A 290 -12.91 -15.02 -25.53
CA CYS A 290 -11.87 -15.97 -25.15
C CYS A 290 -12.44 -17.23 -24.49
N LEU A 291 -13.74 -17.25 -24.19
CA LEU A 291 -14.44 -18.44 -23.71
C LEU A 291 -14.61 -19.48 -24.83
N ASN A 292 -14.81 -20.73 -24.43
CA ASN A 292 -15.14 -21.81 -25.36
C ASN A 292 -16.35 -22.60 -24.84
N PRO A 293 -17.55 -22.42 -25.42
CA PRO A 293 -17.86 -21.53 -26.55
C PRO A 293 -17.80 -20.03 -26.17
N PRO A 294 -17.49 -19.13 -27.13
CA PRO A 294 -17.58 -17.69 -26.92
C PRO A 294 -19.01 -17.24 -26.58
N LEU A 295 -19.15 -16.21 -25.75
CA LEU A 295 -20.43 -15.57 -25.43
C LEU A 295 -20.67 -14.36 -26.34
N GLU A 296 -21.95 -14.07 -26.60
CA GLU A 296 -22.37 -12.92 -27.41
C GLU A 296 -22.34 -11.61 -26.60
N ASP A 297 -22.76 -11.67 -25.34
CA ASP A 297 -22.79 -10.55 -24.40
C ASP A 297 -22.30 -10.98 -23.01
N VAL A 298 -21.87 -10.00 -22.20
CA VAL A 298 -21.56 -10.23 -20.77
C VAL A 298 -22.88 -10.52 -20.02
N PRO A 299 -23.01 -11.67 -19.32
CA PRO A 299 -24.18 -12.01 -18.53
C PRO A 299 -24.46 -10.99 -17.43
N SER A 300 -25.73 -10.73 -17.17
CA SER A 300 -26.21 -9.88 -16.08
C SER A 300 -26.34 -10.60 -14.73
N GLU A 301 -26.04 -11.90 -14.69
CA GLU A 301 -26.15 -12.75 -13.49
C GLU A 301 -24.77 -13.33 -13.14
N ASP A 302 -24.65 -13.87 -11.93
CA ASP A 302 -23.44 -14.56 -11.44
C ASP A 302 -22.89 -15.56 -12.45
N TRP A 303 -21.59 -15.48 -12.71
CA TRP A 303 -20.90 -16.41 -13.59
C TRP A 303 -19.78 -17.16 -12.87
N PHE A 304 -19.69 -18.46 -13.14
CA PHE A 304 -18.67 -19.32 -12.55
C PHE A 304 -17.91 -20.06 -13.64
N CYS A 305 -16.58 -20.06 -13.52
CA CYS A 305 -15.73 -20.88 -14.39
C CYS A 305 -16.02 -22.38 -14.16
N PRO A 306 -15.64 -23.26 -15.10
CA PRO A 306 -15.90 -24.70 -14.98
C PRO A 306 -15.40 -25.30 -13.65
N GLU A 307 -14.25 -24.84 -13.15
CA GLU A 307 -13.70 -25.32 -11.88
C GLU A 307 -14.54 -24.93 -10.66
N CYS A 308 -15.12 -23.73 -10.67
CA CYS A 308 -15.97 -23.23 -9.59
C CYS A 308 -17.39 -23.81 -9.67
N SER A 309 -17.92 -23.99 -10.88
CA SER A 309 -19.22 -24.62 -11.12
C SER A 309 -19.25 -26.05 -10.57
N HIS A 310 -18.20 -26.86 -10.83
CA HIS A 310 -18.14 -28.24 -10.34
C HIS A 310 -17.95 -28.38 -8.82
N LYS A 311 -17.38 -27.37 -8.14
CA LYS A 311 -17.23 -27.39 -6.67
C LYS A 311 -18.57 -27.22 -5.94
N GLY A 312 -19.55 -26.56 -6.57
CA GLY A 312 -20.89 -26.33 -6.01
C GLY A 312 -21.80 -27.57 -5.98
N GLU A 313 -21.63 -28.52 -6.90
CA GLU A 313 -22.56 -29.67 -7.05
C GLU A 313 -22.22 -30.88 -6.16
N SER A 314 -21.06 -30.90 -5.49
CA SER A 314 -20.57 -32.08 -4.78
C SER A 314 -21.19 -32.34 -3.39
N LYS A 315 -22.12 -31.51 -2.90
CA LYS A 315 -22.67 -31.62 -1.53
C LYS A 315 -24.16 -31.99 -1.40
N THR A 316 -24.89 -32.28 -2.48
CA THR A 316 -26.36 -32.53 -2.39
C THR A 316 -26.82 -33.95 -2.76
N LYS A 317 -25.93 -34.94 -2.90
CA LYS A 317 -26.33 -36.35 -3.07
C LYS A 317 -25.76 -37.27 -1.99
N ASN A 318 -26.21 -37.10 -0.74
CA ASN A 318 -26.23 -38.20 0.23
C ASN A 318 -27.12 -37.88 1.44
N ARG A 319 -28.45 -37.89 1.28
CA ARG A 319 -29.39 -38.01 2.42
C ARG A 319 -30.80 -38.46 2.04
N SER A 320 -30.94 -39.71 1.63
CA SER A 320 -32.14 -40.54 1.80
C SER A 320 -31.68 -41.99 1.57
N SER A 321 -31.69 -42.93 2.51
CA SER A 321 -32.72 -43.28 3.47
C SER A 321 -32.12 -44.34 4.44
N LYS A 322 -32.19 -44.10 5.76
CA LYS A 322 -32.09 -45.19 6.76
C LYS A 322 -32.72 -44.74 8.08
N LYS A 323 -34.04 -44.91 8.20
CA LYS A 323 -34.77 -44.80 9.46
C LYS A 323 -34.62 -46.14 10.21
N ARG A 324 -33.77 -46.18 11.24
CA ARG A 324 -33.88 -47.08 12.42
C ARG A 324 -35.05 -46.55 13.28
N GLY A 325 -35.85 -47.27 14.05
CA GLY A 325 -35.93 -48.66 14.50
C GLY A 325 -36.64 -48.67 15.88
N SER A 326 -37.43 -49.73 16.15
CA SER A 326 -37.80 -50.28 17.47
C SER A 326 -38.86 -49.63 18.40
N THR A 327 -39.98 -50.36 18.54
CA THR A 327 -40.71 -50.80 19.77
C THR A 327 -41.00 -49.87 20.95
N SER A 328 -42.27 -49.85 21.39
CA SER A 328 -42.65 -50.29 22.75
C SER A 328 -44.14 -50.68 22.82
N LYS A 329 -44.40 -51.73 23.62
CA LYS A 329 -45.68 -52.12 24.24
C LYS A 329 -46.35 -50.88 24.88
N MET A 330 -47.68 -50.75 24.93
CA MET A 330 -48.66 -51.62 25.58
C MET A 330 -50.06 -51.33 25.00
#